data_AF-A0A1R3V194-F1
#
_entry.id   AF-A0A1R3V194-F1
#
_cell.length_a   1.000
_cell.length_b   1.000
_cell.length_c   1.000
_cell.angle_alpha   90.00
_cell.angle_beta   90.00
_cell.angle_gamma   90.00
#
_symmetry.space_group_name_H-M   'P 1'
#
loop_
_entity.id
_entity.type
_entity.pdbx_description
1 polymer ?
#
loop_
_entity_poly.entity_id
_entity_poly.type
_entity_poly.pdbx_seq_one_letter_code
_entity_poly.pdbx_strand_id
1 'polypeptide(L)'
;MSTLYTGGCACGAVRYEAKAAPIFENHCQCRDCQKRSGTGHQSYLTFPSRADVTITGTATDWRIAGDSGNDNIHSFCPVCGTPVYLTFAAMPEPIAVYAGSLDDPSRFNPTVVTYGIRALPWDRMETGLTTFEKMPSG
;
A
#
# COMPACT_ATOMS: atom_id res chain seq x y z
N MET A 1 6.14 -4.31 24.45
CA MET A 1 5.22 -3.24 24.01
C MET A 1 4.79 -3.59 22.60
N SER A 2 3.50 -3.75 22.32
CA SER A 2 3.03 -4.08 20.97
C SER A 2 3.26 -2.88 20.04
N THR A 3 4.01 -3.09 18.97
CA THR A 3 4.25 -2.09 17.95
C THR A 3 2.95 -1.83 17.18
N LEU A 4 2.29 -0.70 17.44
CA LEU A 4 1.02 -0.31 16.82
C LEU A 4 1.28 0.44 15.50
N TYR A 5 0.70 0.01 14.39
CA TYR A 5 0.69 0.74 13.13
C TYR A 5 -0.69 1.36 12.92
N THR A 6 -0.74 2.66 12.63
CA THR A 6 -1.98 3.38 12.35
C THR A 6 -1.90 4.06 11.01
N GLY A 7 -3.06 4.27 10.39
CA GLY A 7 -3.13 4.95 9.11
C GLY A 7 -4.56 5.06 8.61
N GLY A 8 -4.71 5.48 7.37
CA GLY A 8 -6.01 5.66 6.75
C GLY A 8 -5.96 6.38 5.41
N CYS A 9 -7.13 6.71 4.91
CA CYS A 9 -7.25 7.49 3.69
C CYS A 9 -6.93 8.99 3.92
N ALA A 10 -6.70 9.73 2.83
CA ALA A 10 -6.32 11.14 2.89
C ALA A 10 -7.37 12.05 3.56
N CYS A 11 -8.67 11.72 3.44
CA CYS A 11 -9.73 12.48 4.09
C CYS A 11 -10.08 12.02 5.52
N GLY A 12 -9.45 10.95 6.02
CA GLY A 12 -9.69 10.40 7.36
C GLY A 12 -10.99 9.59 7.52
N ALA A 13 -11.84 9.48 6.49
CA ALA A 13 -13.09 8.74 6.55
C ALA A 13 -12.92 7.21 6.70
N VAL A 14 -11.75 6.68 6.35
CA VAL A 14 -11.37 5.28 6.57
C VAL A 14 -10.05 5.27 7.34
N ARG A 15 -10.02 4.56 8.46
CA ARG A 15 -8.87 4.45 9.37
C ARG A 15 -8.59 2.99 9.68
N TYR A 16 -7.34 2.67 10.01
CA TYR A 16 -6.98 1.35 10.48
C TYR A 16 -5.95 1.40 11.62
N GLU A 17 -5.95 0.33 12.42
CA GLU A 17 -4.99 0.07 13.49
C GLU A 17 -4.56 -1.39 13.42
N ALA A 18 -3.26 -1.66 13.28
CA ALA A 18 -2.68 -2.99 13.26
C ALA A 18 -1.74 -3.19 14.46
N LYS A 19 -2.01 -4.22 15.27
CA LYS A 19 -1.31 -4.47 16.55
C LYS A 19 -0.08 -5.37 16.44
N ALA A 20 0.13 -5.97 15.27
CA ALA A 20 1.24 -6.86 14.97
C ALA A 20 2.29 -6.16 14.10
N ALA A 21 3.51 -6.69 14.10
CA ALA A 21 4.51 -6.32 13.11
C ALA A 21 4.13 -6.87 11.72
N PRO A 22 4.47 -6.16 10.63
CA PRO A 22 4.33 -6.71 9.29
C PRO A 22 5.25 -7.93 9.14
N ILE A 23 4.76 -8.93 8.42
CA ILE A 23 5.52 -10.14 8.05
C ILE A 23 6.16 -10.02 6.67
N PHE A 24 5.76 -9.03 5.88
CA PHE A 24 6.29 -8.80 4.55
C PHE A 24 6.12 -7.34 4.14
N GLU A 25 7.19 -6.75 3.62
CA GLU A 25 7.22 -5.36 3.15
C GLU A 25 7.89 -5.33 1.78
N ASN A 26 7.18 -4.82 0.78
CA ASN A 26 7.65 -4.87 -0.59
C ASN A 26 7.19 -3.70 -1.45
N HIS A 27 8.00 -3.41 -2.46
CA HIS A 27 7.54 -2.71 -3.66
C HIS A 27 7.06 -3.74 -4.68
N CYS A 28 5.89 -3.53 -5.28
CA CYS A 28 5.36 -4.37 -6.35
C CYS A 28 5.31 -3.59 -7.66
N GLN A 29 5.98 -4.12 -8.68
CA GLN A 29 6.08 -3.52 -10.02
C GLN A 29 5.14 -4.19 -11.04
N CYS A 30 4.11 -4.93 -10.60
CA CYS A 30 3.12 -5.44 -11.54
C CYS A 30 2.33 -4.30 -12.19
N ARG A 31 1.74 -4.54 -13.38
CA ARG A 31 1.02 -3.51 -14.12
C ARG A 31 -0.19 -2.96 -13.36
N ASP A 32 -0.85 -3.76 -12.54
CA ASP A 32 -1.99 -3.30 -11.73
C ASP A 32 -1.56 -2.45 -10.54
N CYS A 33 -0.36 -2.68 -10.00
CA CYS A 33 0.23 -1.81 -8.99
C CYS A 33 0.60 -0.47 -9.61
N GLN A 34 1.24 -0.47 -10.78
CA GLN A 34 1.60 0.74 -11.53
C GLN A 34 0.38 1.60 -11.90
N LYS A 35 -0.66 0.99 -12.48
CA LYS A 35 -1.88 1.70 -12.87
C LYS A 35 -2.58 2.36 -11.69
N ARG A 36 -2.62 1.68 -10.54
CA ARG A 36 -3.33 2.18 -9.35
C ARG A 36 -2.54 3.23 -8.60
N SER A 37 -1.21 3.09 -8.50
CA SER A 37 -0.39 4.11 -7.84
C SER A 37 -0.21 5.35 -8.72
N GLY A 38 -0.31 5.20 -10.04
CA GLY A 38 0.11 6.23 -10.99
C GLY A 38 1.64 6.37 -11.08
N THR A 39 2.40 5.47 -10.46
CA THR A 39 3.87 5.44 -10.43
C THR A 39 4.39 4.09 -10.99
N GLY A 40 5.69 3.80 -10.88
CA GLY A 40 6.25 2.55 -11.40
C GLY A 40 6.13 1.35 -10.45
N HIS A 41 5.65 1.56 -9.23
CA HIS A 41 5.36 0.51 -8.25
C HIS A 41 4.26 0.91 -7.25
N GLN A 42 3.82 -0.06 -6.44
CA GLN A 42 3.07 0.21 -5.21
C GLN A 42 3.77 -0.44 -4.02
N SER A 43 3.69 0.20 -2.86
CA SER A 43 4.41 -0.17 -1.65
C SER A 43 3.44 -0.71 -0.61
N TYR A 44 3.71 -1.89 -0.06
CA TYR A 44 2.82 -2.56 0.90
C TYR A 44 3.54 -3.02 2.17
N LEU A 45 2.79 -3.00 3.27
CA LEU A 45 3.11 -3.73 4.49
C LEU A 45 2.02 -4.77 4.72
N THR A 46 2.40 -6.04 4.77
CA THR A 46 1.48 -7.16 5.01
C THR A 46 1.56 -7.60 6.45
N PHE A 47 0.42 -7.58 7.14
CA PHE A 47 0.24 -8.08 8.49
C PHE A 47 -0.28 -9.52 8.47
N PRO A 48 0.07 -10.34 9.48
CA PRO A 48 -0.20 -11.78 9.46
C PRO A 48 -1.68 -12.14 9.61
N SER A 49 -2.46 -11.28 10.28
CA SER A 49 -3.81 -11.60 10.74
C SER A 49 -4.74 -10.41 10.51
N ARG A 50 -5.78 -10.63 9.71
CA ARG A 50 -6.85 -9.68 9.46
C ARG A 50 -7.60 -9.34 10.73
N ALA A 51 -7.74 -10.30 11.65
CA ALA A 51 -8.42 -10.10 12.93
C ALA A 51 -7.67 -9.11 13.84
N ASP A 52 -6.36 -8.98 13.69
CA ASP A 52 -5.53 -8.03 14.46
C ASP A 52 -5.49 -6.62 13.85
N VAL A 53 -6.21 -6.40 12.74
CA VAL A 53 -6.36 -5.10 12.10
C VAL A 53 -7.77 -4.59 12.29
N THR A 54 -7.91 -3.54 13.09
CA THR A 54 -9.18 -2.82 13.24
C THR A 54 -9.33 -1.84 12.09
N ILE A 55 -10.52 -1.76 11.48
CA ILE A 55 -10.84 -0.82 10.41
C ILE A 55 -12.06 -0.02 10.84
N THR A 56 -11.98 1.30 10.75
CA THR A 56 -13.07 2.23 11.06
C THR A 56 -13.46 2.99 9.80
N GLY A 57 -14.76 3.15 9.57
CA GLY A 57 -15.31 3.73 8.35
C GLY A 57 -15.61 2.67 7.27
N THR A 58 -16.09 3.14 6.12
CA THR A 58 -16.53 2.26 5.03
C THR A 58 -15.58 2.41 3.83
N ALA A 59 -14.94 1.31 3.44
CA ALA A 59 -14.19 1.20 2.20
C ALA A 59 -15.06 0.59 1.09
N THR A 60 -14.71 0.89 -0.15
CA THR A 60 -15.25 0.22 -1.33
C THR A 60 -14.21 -0.74 -1.88
N ASP A 61 -14.67 -1.92 -2.30
CA ASP A 61 -13.81 -2.98 -2.78
C ASP A 61 -13.83 -3.07 -4.31
N TRP A 62 -12.66 -3.34 -4.86
CA TRP A 62 -12.47 -3.72 -6.26
C TRP A 62 -11.63 -5.00 -6.33
N ARG A 63 -12.00 -5.91 -7.22
CA ARG A 63 -11.39 -7.24 -7.34
C ARG A 63 -10.62 -7.36 -8.64
N ILE A 64 -9.46 -7.98 -8.56
CA ILE A 64 -8.65 -8.32 -9.72
C ILE A 64 -7.93 -9.65 -9.49
N ALA A 65 -7.98 -10.54 -10.47
CA ALA A 65 -7.24 -11.78 -10.43
C ALA A 65 -5.73 -11.50 -10.47
N GLY A 66 -4.98 -12.06 -9.54
CA GLY A 66 -3.51 -12.09 -9.62
C GLY A 66 -3.01 -13.18 -10.55
N ASP A 67 -1.69 -13.26 -10.74
CA ASP A 67 -1.05 -14.30 -11.58
C ASP A 67 -1.35 -15.74 -11.09
N SER A 68 -1.76 -15.91 -9.83
CA SER A 68 -2.23 -17.21 -9.29
C SER A 68 -3.63 -17.62 -9.77
N GLY A 69 -4.36 -16.74 -10.47
CA GLY A 69 -5.77 -16.89 -10.83
C GLY A 69 -6.74 -16.53 -9.70
N ASN A 70 -6.26 -16.31 -8.47
CA ASN A 70 -7.10 -15.93 -7.33
C ASN A 70 -7.26 -14.41 -7.23
N ASP A 71 -8.41 -13.99 -6.71
CA ASP A 71 -8.73 -12.58 -6.49
C ASP A 71 -7.85 -11.94 -5.42
N ASN A 72 -7.28 -10.78 -5.77
CA ASN A 72 -6.86 -9.76 -4.85
C ASN A 72 -8.01 -8.74 -4.70
N ILE A 73 -8.36 -8.43 -3.45
CA ILE A 73 -9.43 -7.49 -3.12
C ILE A 73 -8.77 -6.21 -2.64
N HIS A 74 -8.88 -5.15 -3.44
CA HIS A 74 -8.35 -3.83 -3.13
C HIS A 74 -9.45 -2.95 -2.54
N SER A 75 -9.18 -2.39 -1.36
CA SER A 75 -10.13 -1.55 -0.64
C SER A 75 -9.65 -0.10 -0.62
N PHE A 76 -10.52 0.82 -1.03
CA PHE A 76 -10.23 2.25 -1.13
C PHE A 76 -11.35 3.09 -0.49
N CYS A 77 -11.02 4.33 -0.14
CA CYS A 77 -12.03 5.24 0.40
C CYS A 77 -12.94 5.76 -0.72
N PRO A 78 -14.27 5.59 -0.62
CA PRO A 78 -15.20 6.10 -1.64
C PRO A 78 -15.28 7.64 -1.69
N VAL A 79 -14.79 8.33 -0.65
CA VAL A 79 -14.86 9.79 -0.56
C VAL A 79 -13.70 10.47 -1.26
N CYS A 80 -12.47 9.98 -1.06
CA CYS A 80 -11.25 10.60 -1.61
C CYS A 80 -10.47 9.72 -2.60
N GLY A 81 -10.90 8.49 -2.83
CA GLY A 81 -10.23 7.55 -3.74
C GLY A 81 -8.93 6.94 -3.20
N THR A 82 -8.41 7.39 -2.04
CA THR A 82 -7.16 6.86 -1.50
C THR A 82 -7.28 5.36 -1.22
N PRO A 83 -6.35 4.53 -1.75
CA PRO A 83 -6.31 3.12 -1.41
C PRO A 83 -5.80 2.93 0.03
N VAL A 84 -6.41 1.98 0.77
CA VAL A 84 -6.18 1.85 2.22
C VAL A 84 -5.63 0.48 2.59
N TYR A 85 -6.25 -0.60 2.09
CA TYR A 85 -5.79 -1.97 2.35
C TYR A 85 -6.15 -2.94 1.21
N LEU A 86 -5.66 -4.17 1.34
CA LEU A 86 -5.71 -5.25 0.39
C LEU A 86 -5.88 -6.58 1.16
N THR A 87 -6.83 -7.42 0.74
CA THR A 87 -6.99 -8.81 1.21
C THR A 87 -6.95 -9.79 0.04
N PHE A 88 -6.76 -11.07 0.32
CA PHE A 88 -6.50 -12.09 -0.70
C PHE A 88 -7.53 -13.22 -0.58
N ALA A 89 -8.22 -13.56 -1.66
CA ALA A 89 -9.23 -14.63 -1.62
C ALA A 89 -8.61 -16.00 -1.30
N ALA A 90 -7.40 -16.28 -1.77
CA ALA A 90 -6.68 -17.52 -1.49
C ALA A 90 -6.01 -17.56 -0.11
N MET A 91 -5.82 -16.40 0.53
CA MET A 91 -5.14 -16.26 1.82
C MET A 91 -5.92 -15.22 2.64
N PRO A 92 -7.02 -15.61 3.31
CA PRO A 92 -7.90 -14.66 3.98
C PRO A 92 -7.31 -14.05 5.26
N GLU A 93 -6.29 -14.70 5.85
CA GLU A 93 -5.66 -14.21 7.09
C GLU A 93 -4.75 -12.99 6.85
N PRO A 94 -3.81 -12.97 5.89
CA PRO A 94 -3.00 -11.79 5.67
C PRO A 94 -3.80 -10.60 5.15
N ILE A 95 -3.47 -9.42 5.66
CA ILE A 95 -3.97 -8.13 5.16
C ILE A 95 -2.79 -7.21 4.89
N ALA A 96 -2.77 -6.60 3.71
CA ALA A 96 -1.77 -5.62 3.36
C ALA A 96 -2.35 -4.20 3.44
N VAL A 97 -1.56 -3.26 3.94
CA VAL A 97 -1.86 -1.82 3.87
C VAL A 97 -0.88 -1.15 2.93
N TYR A 98 -1.27 0.00 2.40
CA TYR A 98 -0.42 0.80 1.52
C TYR A 98 0.56 1.60 2.36
N ALA A 99 1.85 1.58 2.06
CA ALA A 99 2.86 2.24 2.89
C ALA A 99 2.60 3.74 3.06
N GLY A 100 2.17 4.42 1.99
CA GLY A 100 1.84 5.85 2.02
C GLY A 100 0.55 6.19 2.77
N SER A 101 -0.25 5.20 3.17
CA SER A 101 -1.46 5.43 3.99
C SER A 101 -1.20 5.35 5.50
N LEU A 102 0.02 5.00 5.91
CA LEU A 102 0.43 5.06 7.32
C LEU A 102 0.44 6.51 7.81
N ASP A 103 0.10 6.72 9.08
CA ASP A 103 0.28 8.04 9.71
C ASP A 103 1.78 8.37 9.88
N ASP A 104 2.61 7.33 10.04
CA ASP A 104 4.07 7.43 10.02
C ASP A 104 4.65 6.52 8.91
N PRO A 105 4.77 7.04 7.67
CA PRO A 105 5.33 6.29 6.54
C PRO A 105 6.82 5.96 6.70
N SER A 106 7.55 6.59 7.63
CA SER A 106 8.98 6.32 7.83
C SER A 106 9.26 4.92 8.37
N ARG A 107 8.21 4.25 8.86
CA ARG A 107 8.26 2.88 9.39
C ARG A 107 8.27 1.80 8.31
N PHE A 108 7.96 2.17 7.08
CA PHE A 108 8.07 1.25 5.95
C PHE A 108 9.54 1.04 5.59
N ASN A 109 9.98 -0.22 5.66
CA ASN A 109 11.36 -0.63 5.41
C ASN A 109 11.41 -1.87 4.49
N PRO A 110 11.07 -1.72 3.20
CA PRO A 110 11.00 -2.84 2.27
C PRO A 110 12.38 -3.38 1.95
N THR A 111 12.49 -4.70 1.88
CA THR A 111 13.71 -5.41 1.43
C THR A 111 13.49 -6.21 0.15
N VAL A 112 12.27 -6.18 -0.40
CA VAL A 112 11.85 -6.99 -1.54
C VAL A 112 11.20 -6.14 -2.62
N VAL A 113 11.55 -6.41 -3.88
CA VAL A 113 10.82 -5.93 -5.05
C VAL A 113 10.20 -7.14 -5.76
N THR A 114 8.88 -7.16 -5.86
CA THR A 114 8.16 -8.17 -6.63
C THR A 114 7.89 -7.65 -8.04
N TYR A 115 7.91 -8.56 -9.03
CA TYR A 115 7.78 -8.23 -10.46
C TYR A 115 8.85 -7.29 -11.01
N GLY A 116 10.10 -7.41 -10.53
CA GLY A 116 11.24 -6.61 -11.00
C GLY A 116 11.46 -6.59 -12.52
N ILE A 117 11.02 -7.64 -13.23
CA ILE A 117 11.03 -7.71 -14.71
C ILE A 117 10.18 -6.62 -15.39
N ARG A 118 9.26 -5.99 -14.65
CA ARG A 118 8.37 -4.92 -15.13
C ARG A 118 8.79 -3.53 -14.62
N ALA A 119 9.98 -3.41 -14.03
CA ALA A 119 10.55 -2.14 -13.61
C ALA A 119 10.54 -1.13 -14.75
N LEU A 120 10.11 0.10 -14.45
CA LEU A 120 10.21 1.21 -15.38
C LEU A 120 11.52 1.96 -15.11
N PRO A 121 12.29 2.35 -16.15
CA PRO A 121 13.59 2.99 -15.95
C PRO A 121 13.53 4.23 -15.05
N TRP A 122 12.46 5.03 -15.18
CA TRP A 122 12.25 6.27 -14.44
C TRP A 122 11.76 6.09 -12.99
N ASP A 123 11.36 4.89 -12.59
CA ASP A 123 10.81 4.60 -11.26
C ASP A 123 11.91 4.46 -10.18
N ARG A 124 13.14 4.78 -10.56
CA ARG A 124 14.27 4.97 -9.65
C ARG A 124 14.53 6.47 -9.63
N MET A 125 14.38 7.09 -8.46
CA MET A 125 14.70 8.51 -8.28
C MET A 125 16.15 8.75 -8.67
N GLU A 126 16.38 9.37 -9.83
CA GLU A 126 17.72 9.60 -10.35
C GLU A 126 18.46 10.63 -9.49
N THR A 127 19.74 10.36 -9.24
CA THR A 127 20.63 11.34 -8.64
C THR A 127 20.93 12.43 -9.66
N GLY A 128 20.55 13.68 -9.38
CA GLY A 128 20.79 14.82 -10.27
C GLY A 128 19.52 15.54 -10.74
N LEU A 129 18.33 15.07 -10.36
CA LEU A 129 17.10 15.83 -10.55
C LEU A 129 17.16 17.13 -9.73
N THR A 130 16.65 18.22 -10.31
CA THR A 130 16.48 19.47 -9.56
C THR A 130 15.47 19.25 -8.43
N THR A 131 15.94 19.42 -7.20
CA THR A 131 15.10 19.32 -6.00
C THR A 131 14.77 20.71 -5.49
N PHE A 132 13.51 20.90 -5.13
CA PHE A 132 13.05 22.09 -4.41
C PHE A 132 12.63 21.67 -3.00
N GLU A 133 12.84 22.55 -2.02
CA GLU A 133 12.37 22.30 -0.65
C GLU A 133 10.83 22.18 -0.60
N LYS A 134 10.14 22.98 -1.42
CA LYS A 134 8.68 23.04 -1.53
C LYS A 134 8.29 23.25 -3.00
N MET A 135 6.98 23.32 -3.28
CA MET A 135 6.48 23.65 -4.61
C MET A 135 7.18 24.92 -5.14
N PRO A 136 7.80 24.89 -6.33
CA PRO A 136 8.43 26.07 -6.89
C PRO A 136 7.43 27.22 -6.99
N SER A 137 7.80 28.40 -6.52
CA SER A 137 7.08 29.63 -6.86
C SER A 137 7.35 29.93 -8.33
N GLY A 138 6.28 30.05 -9.13
CA GLY A 138 6.37 30.41 -10.54
C GLY A 138 7.01 31.78 -10.78
#